data_AF-A0A4Q6ATH6-F1
#
_entry.id   AF-A0A4Q6ATH6-F1
#
_cell.length_a   1.000
_cell.length_b   1.000
_cell.length_c   1.000
_cell.angle_alpha   90.00
_cell.angle_beta   90.00
_cell.angle_gamma   90.00
#
_symmetry.space_group_name_H-M   'P 1'
#
loop_
_entity.id
_entity.type
_entity.pdbx_description
1 polymer ?
#
loop_
_entity_poly.entity_id
_entity_poly.type
_entity_poly.pdbx_seq_one_letter_code
_entity_poly.pdbx_strand_id
1 'polypeptide(L)' 'METANLAKYVISAVVFSAVGIMIMIVAMIIFDKLTPGQLWKEIVEEKNMPLALTCSAAIIALGTIIASAIHG' A
#
# COMPACT_ATOMS: atom_id res chain seq x y z
N MET A 1 30.88 -11.50 -14.07
CA MET A 1 30.01 -12.34 -13.22
C MET A 1 29.32 -11.51 -12.13
N GLU A 2 30.02 -10.60 -11.46
CA GLU A 2 29.46 -9.73 -10.40
C GLU A 2 28.37 -8.76 -10.89
N THR A 3 28.59 -8.09 -12.02
CA THR A 3 27.64 -7.14 -12.63
C THR A 3 26.31 -7.79 -13.05
N ALA A 4 26.35 -9.04 -13.50
CA ALA A 4 25.15 -9.79 -13.87
C ALA A 4 24.29 -10.15 -12.64
N ASN A 5 24.91 -10.33 -11.48
CA ASN A 5 24.20 -10.56 -10.22
C ASN A 5 23.60 -9.26 -9.67
N LEU A 6 24.33 -8.14 -9.76
CA LEU A 6 23.78 -6.82 -9.41
C LEU A 6 22.53 -6.48 -10.23
N ALA A 7 22.58 -6.70 -11.55
CA ALA A 7 21.43 -6.49 -12.42
C ALA A 7 20.23 -7.36 -11.99
N LYS A 8 20.46 -8.62 -11.65
CA LYS A 8 19.40 -9.51 -11.13
C LYS A 8 18.79 -9.00 -9.83
N TYR A 9 19.59 -8.57 -8.86
CA TYR A 9 19.08 -8.05 -7.58
C TYR A 9 18.25 -6.79 -7.76
N VAL A 10 18.69 -5.86 -8.61
CA VAL A 10 17.94 -4.64 -8.92
C VAL A 10 16.61 -4.98 -9.60
N ILE A 11 16.62 -5.88 -10.58
CA ILE A 11 15.39 -6.32 -11.26
C ILE A 11 14.43 -6.97 -10.25
N SER A 12 14.92 -7.86 -9.39
CA SER A 12 14.11 -8.47 -8.34
C SER A 12 13.51 -7.41 -7.40
N ALA A 13 14.30 -6.44 -6.93
CA ALA A 13 13.82 -5.38 -6.05
C ALA A 13 12.72 -4.52 -6.70
N VAL A 14 12.88 -4.18 -7.98
CA VAL A 14 11.86 -3.44 -8.75
C VAL A 14 10.58 -4.28 -8.92
N VAL A 15 10.71 -5.56 -9.26
CA VAL A 15 9.55 -6.44 -9.44
C VAL A 15 8.78 -6.62 -8.12
N PHE A 16 9.47 -6.94 -7.02
CA PHE A 16 8.82 -7.14 -5.72
C PHE A 16 8.20 -5.85 -5.18
N SER A 17 8.86 -4.69 -5.33
CA SER A 17 8.27 -3.41 -4.94
C SER A 17 7.04 -3.05 -5.78
N ALA A 18 7.08 -3.28 -7.10
CA ALA A 18 5.92 -3.07 -7.97
C ALA A 18 4.73 -3.95 -7.60
N VAL A 19 4.97 -5.23 -7.29
CA VAL A 19 3.93 -6.16 -6.81
C VAL A 19 3.35 -5.68 -5.48
N GLY A 20 4.18 -5.28 -4.53
CA GLY A 20 3.72 -4.74 -3.24
C GLY A 20 2.86 -3.49 -3.39
N ILE A 21 3.26 -2.55 -4.26
CA ILE A 21 2.49 -1.35 -4.57
C ILE A 21 1.14 -1.71 -5.20
N MET A 22 1.13 -2.65 -6.16
CA MET A 22 -0.10 -3.09 -6.81
C MET A 22 -1.10 -3.67 -5.79
N ILE A 23 -0.63 -4.53 -4.89
CA ILE A 23 -1.46 -5.11 -3.82
C ILE A 23 -1.98 -4.02 -2.89
N MET A 24 -1.14 -3.05 -2.52
CA MET A 24 -1.52 -1.92 -1.68
C MET A 24 -2.65 -1.10 -2.32
N ILE A 25 -2.54 -0.78 -3.61
CA ILE A 25 -3.56 -0.02 -4.35
C ILE A 25 -4.88 -0.79 -4.40
N VAL A 26 -4.83 -2.09 -4.70
CA VAL A 26 -6.04 -2.94 -4.73
C VAL A 26 -6.70 -2.99 -3.35
N ALA A 27 -5.92 -3.15 -2.29
CA ALA A 27 -6.43 -3.14 -0.92
C ALA A 27 -7.07 -1.80 -0.55
N MET A 28 -6.49 -0.68 -0.97
CA MET A 28 -7.06 0.66 -0.77
C MET A 28 -8.38 0.86 -1.52
N ILE A 29 -8.49 0.37 -2.75
CA ILE A 29 -9.74 0.41 -3.52
C ILE A 29 -10.82 -0.42 -2.82
N ILE A 30 -10.46 -1.59 -2.28
CA ILE A 30 -11.38 -2.42 -1.51
C ILE A 30 -11.80 -1.70 -0.22
N PHE A 31 -10.85 -1.08 0.48
CA PHE A 31 -11.12 -0.31 1.70
C PHE A 31 -12.08 0.86 1.45
N ASP A 32 -11.88 1.60 0.37
CA ASP A 32 -12.76 2.70 -0.04
C ASP A 32 -14.18 2.18 -0.35
N LYS A 33 -14.31 1.03 -1.02
CA LYS A 33 -15.61 0.39 -1.27
C LYS A 33 -16.29 -0.14 -0.01
N LEU A 34 -15.51 -0.63 0.96
CA LEU A 34 -16.03 -1.11 2.24
C LEU A 34 -16.48 0.03 3.14
N THR A 35 -15.88 1.21 3.00
CA THR A 35 -16.19 2.38 3.80
C THR A 35 -17.35 3.15 3.16
N PRO A 36 -18.57 3.13 3.74
CA PRO A 36 -19.69 3.82 3.14
C PRO A 36 -19.45 5.35 3.15
N GLY A 37 -19.54 5.97 1.97
CA GLY A 37 -19.35 7.41 1.80
C GLY A 37 -18.38 7.74 0.66
N GLN A 38 -18.05 9.02 0.51
CA GLN A 38 -16.97 9.47 -0.38
C GLN A 38 -15.77 9.86 0.49
N LEU A 39 -14.77 8.97 0.61
CA LEU A 39 -13.58 9.21 1.43
C LEU A 39 -12.94 10.57 1.15
N TRP A 40 -12.83 10.94 -0.12
CA TRP A 40 -12.24 12.21 -0.53
C TRP A 40 -13.01 13.41 0.05
N LYS A 41 -14.34 13.39 -0.08
CA LYS A 41 -15.19 14.45 0.46
C LYS A 41 -15.06 14.52 1.98
N GLU A 42 -15.18 13.39 2.66
CA GLU A 42 -15.12 13.31 4.12
C GLU A 42 -13.76 13.77 4.68
N ILE A 43 -12.65 13.36 4.05
CA ILE A 43 -11.30 13.68 4.56
C ILE A 43 -10.87 15.09 4.15
N VAL A 44 -11.09 15.49 2.90
CA VAL A 44 -10.55 16.73 2.33
C VAL A 44 -11.48 17.93 2.55
N GLU A 45 -12.78 17.76 2.31
CA GLU A 45 -13.76 18.85 2.42
C GLU A 45 -14.30 18.99 3.84
N GLU A 46 -14.84 17.89 4.39
CA GLU A 46 -15.48 17.86 5.72
C GLU A 46 -14.46 17.75 6.88
N LYS A 47 -13.18 17.51 6.56
CA LYS A 47 -12.08 17.35 7.54
C LYS A 47 -12.39 16.35 8.65
N ASN A 48 -12.97 15.22 8.27
CA ASN A 48 -13.29 14.12 9.17
C ASN A 48 -12.01 13.44 9.69
N MET A 49 -11.44 14.02 10.75
CA MET A 49 -10.18 13.56 11.35
C MET A 49 -10.22 12.10 11.83
N PRO A 50 -11.30 11.60 12.45
CA PRO A 50 -11.41 10.18 12.80
C PRO A 50 -11.31 9.25 11.59
N LEU A 51 -11.95 9.60 10.48
CA LEU A 51 -11.89 8.81 9.26
C LEU A 51 -10.49 8.85 8.63
N ALA A 52 -9.85 10.03 8.61
CA ALA A 52 -8.48 10.18 8.12
C ALA A 52 -7.48 9.35 8.93
N LEU A 53 -7.61 9.35 10.27
CA LEU A 53 -6.77 8.54 11.15
C LEU A 53 -6.98 7.04 10.91
N THR A 54 -8.23 6.62 10.71
CA THR A 54 -8.56 5.21 10.41
C THR A 54 -7.96 4.78 9.09
N CYS A 55 -8.05 5.61 8.04
CA CYS A 55 -7.40 5.35 6.74
C CYS A 55 -5.88 5.25 6.88
N SER A 56 -5.26 6.17 7.64
CA SER A 56 -3.82 6.12 7.89
C SER A 56 -3.39 4.84 8.60
N ALA A 57 -4.15 4.41 9.61
CA ALA A 57 -3.88 3.17 10.33
C ALA A 57 -4.02 1.93 9.42
N ALA A 58 -5.04 1.92 8.55
CA ALA A 58 -5.24 0.85 7.57
C ALA A 58 -4.07 0.75 6.57
N ILE A 59 -3.58 1.87 6.06
CA ILE A 59 -2.42 1.90 5.14
C ILE A 59 -1.16 1.36 5.83
N ILE A 60 -0.91 1.76 7.08
CA ILE A 60 0.26 1.27 7.85
C ILE A 60 0.15 -0.24 8.10
N ALA A 61 -1.03 -0.72 8.48
CA ALA A 61 -1.26 -2.14 8.69
C ALA A 61 -1.05 -2.96 7.41
N LEU A 62 -1.61 -2.50 6.28
CA LEU A 62 -1.42 -3.13 4.97
C LEU A 62 0.06 -3.18 4.57
N GLY A 63 0.78 -2.06 4.72
CA GLY A 63 2.22 -2.02 4.44
C GLY A 63 3.01 -3.01 5.28
N THR A 64 2.64 -3.18 6.56
CA THR A 64 3.31 -4.13 7.47
C THR A 64 3.02 -5.58 7.08
N ILE A 65 1.79 -5.90 6.67
CA ILE A 65 1.41 -7.24 6.20
C ILE A 65 2.16 -7.58 4.91
N ILE A 66 2.20 -6.64 3.95
CA ILE A 66 2.92 -6.82 2.68
C ILE A 66 4.43 -6.99 2.94
N ALA A 67 5.01 -6.17 3.81
CA ALA A 67 6.41 -6.31 4.20
C ALA A 67 6.67 -7.70 4.81
N SER A 68 5.83 -8.14 5.74
CA SER A 68 5.97 -9.47 6.37
C SER A 68 5.84 -10.61 5.35
N ALA A 69 4.95 -10.48 4.37
CA ALA A 69 4.74 -11.48 3.33
C ALA A 69 5.93 -11.60 2.35
N ILE A 70 6.64 -10.49 2.08
CA ILE A 70 7.80 -10.47 1.18
C ILE A 70 9.09 -10.94 1.88
N HIS A 71 9.19 -10.75 3.21
CA HIS A 71 10.35 -11.17 4.01
C HIS A 71 10.25 -12.60 4.57
N GLY A 72 9.20 -13.35 4.21
CA GLY A 72 8.95 -14.72 4.65
C GLY A 72 9.68 -15.79 3.86
#